data_AF-A0A9X2WDD6-F1
#
_entry.id   AF-A0A9X2WDD6-F1
#
_cell.length_a   1.000
_cell.length_b   1.000
_cell.length_c   1.000
_cell.angle_alpha   90.00
_cell.angle_beta   90.00
_cell.angle_gamma   90.00
#
_symmetry.space_group_name_H-M   'P 1'
#
loop_
_entity.id
_entity.type
_entity.pdbx_description
1 polymer ?
#
loop_
_entity_poly.entity_id
_entity_poly.type
_entity_poly.pdbx_seq_one_letter_code
_entity_poly.pdbx_strand_id
1 'polypeptide(L)'
;MTMTIEVKRRAVFTVLQETLQGDGLWRAMWRWQNHYAQKSQFELNGFLSDCKDIPEVAQNRSHLYRQLIGILMDSSAQLQPDPMNDMLRYQSAQAESGSLDEMELFQQPDWSDVYSSVLTTLFGQLRSDTVRVVKRYAMEQSLRHNISQELAYAFNLWGDGKHALVVASAPLSDLKRLLNFIYIGVCECLGPVDADRILSLSIRTANEINQNPATDPRQLLEK
;
A
#
# COMPACT_ATOMS: atom_id res chain seq x y z
N MET A 1 2.16 3.65 -26.61
CA MET A 1 2.85 2.39 -26.22
C MET A 1 2.97 2.38 -24.71
N THR A 2 2.42 1.37 -24.04
CA THR A 2 2.48 1.25 -22.58
C THR A 2 3.82 0.60 -22.21
N MET A 3 4.71 1.32 -21.52
CA MET A 3 5.97 0.74 -21.04
C MET A 3 5.69 -0.40 -20.05
N THR A 4 6.31 -1.56 -20.26
CA THR A 4 6.21 -2.69 -19.33
C THR A 4 6.93 -2.38 -18.02
N ILE A 5 6.55 -3.07 -16.95
CA ILE A 5 7.20 -2.93 -15.64
C ILE A 5 8.69 -3.28 -15.73
N GLU A 6 9.05 -4.28 -16.54
CA GLU A 6 10.44 -4.67 -16.79
C GLU A 6 11.26 -3.50 -17.36
N VAL A 7 10.76 -2.82 -18.40
CA VAL A 7 11.48 -1.69 -19.01
C VAL A 7 11.60 -0.54 -18.01
N LYS A 8 10.55 -0.26 -17.22
CA LYS A 8 10.64 0.75 -16.16
C LYS A 8 11.68 0.37 -15.09
N ARG A 9 11.73 -0.90 -14.67
CA ARG A 9 12.69 -1.39 -13.67
C ARG A 9 14.13 -1.22 -14.15
N ARG A 10 14.39 -1.59 -15.40
CA ARG A 10 15.68 -1.40 -16.05
C ARG A 10 16.08 0.08 -16.13
N ALA A 11 15.13 0.95 -16.46
CA ALA A 11 15.35 2.39 -16.50
C ALA A 11 15.70 2.97 -15.11
N VAL A 12 14.94 2.60 -14.08
CA VAL A 12 15.21 3.04 -12.70
C VAL A 12 16.56 2.53 -12.23
N PHE A 13 16.86 1.25 -12.46
CA PHE A 13 18.15 0.66 -12.09
C PHE A 13 19.33 1.35 -12.78
N THR A 14 19.22 1.63 -14.08
CA THR A 14 20.27 2.29 -14.87
C THR A 14 20.67 3.63 -14.27
N VAL A 15 19.70 4.41 -13.78
CA VAL A 15 19.98 5.71 -13.14
C VAL A 15 20.46 5.55 -11.71
N LEU A 16 19.82 4.70 -10.91
CA LEU A 16 20.15 4.58 -9.50
C LEU A 16 21.56 4.01 -9.27
N GLN A 17 21.99 3.04 -10.07
CA GLN A 17 23.32 2.43 -9.90
C GLN A 17 24.49 3.43 -10.14
N GLU A 18 24.27 4.54 -10.86
CA GLU A 18 25.31 5.54 -11.10
C GLU A 18 25.66 6.31 -9.83
N THR A 19 24.69 6.44 -8.91
CA THR A 19 24.82 7.25 -7.70
C THR A 19 24.79 6.40 -6.43
N LEU A 20 24.08 5.28 -6.42
CA LEU A 20 23.91 4.40 -5.26
C LEU A 20 24.72 3.11 -5.43
N GLN A 21 25.27 2.60 -4.33
CA GLN A 21 25.97 1.32 -4.27
C GLN A 21 25.54 0.51 -3.04
N GLY A 22 25.79 -0.80 -3.06
CA GLY A 22 25.52 -1.68 -1.92
C GLY A 22 24.06 -1.68 -1.47
N ASP A 23 23.83 -1.70 -0.16
CA ASP A 23 22.50 -1.76 0.44
C ASP A 23 21.60 -0.61 0.02
N GLY A 24 22.14 0.62 -0.07
CA GLY A 24 21.36 1.79 -0.47
C GLY A 24 20.67 1.60 -1.83
N LEU A 25 21.41 1.03 -2.81
CA LEU A 25 20.87 0.74 -4.14
C LEU A 25 19.71 -0.26 -4.07
N TRP A 26 19.92 -1.39 -3.40
CA TRP A 26 18.93 -2.47 -3.35
C TRP A 26 17.68 -2.08 -2.55
N ARG A 27 17.86 -1.34 -1.47
CA ARG A 27 16.75 -0.75 -0.69
C ARG A 27 15.91 0.19 -1.55
N ALA A 28 16.55 1.10 -2.31
CA ALA A 28 15.83 1.98 -3.23
C ALA A 28 15.09 1.22 -4.34
N MET A 29 15.75 0.20 -4.92
CA MET A 29 15.17 -0.64 -5.97
C MET A 29 13.92 -1.40 -5.49
N TRP A 30 13.96 -1.98 -4.30
CA TRP A 30 12.82 -2.67 -3.72
C TRP A 30 11.68 -1.72 -3.33
N ARG A 31 12.00 -0.53 -2.78
CA ARG A 31 11.00 0.50 -2.51
C ARG A 31 10.29 0.95 -3.78
N TRP A 32 11.03 1.11 -4.87
CA TRP A 32 10.43 1.38 -6.17
C TRP A 32 9.55 0.22 -6.67
N GLN A 33 10.07 -1.01 -6.63
CA GLN A 33 9.37 -2.20 -7.13
C GLN A 33 8.04 -2.45 -6.40
N ASN A 34 8.00 -2.22 -5.09
CA ASN A 34 6.83 -2.48 -4.25
C ASN A 34 5.79 -1.36 -4.28
N HIS A 35 6.23 -0.09 -4.34
CA HIS A 35 5.31 1.05 -4.16
C HIS A 35 5.09 1.90 -5.43
N TYR A 36 5.97 1.79 -6.42
CA TYR A 36 6.00 2.71 -7.57
C TYR A 36 6.00 2.04 -8.95
N ALA A 37 6.27 0.74 -9.06
CA ALA A 37 6.32 0.04 -10.35
C ALA A 37 5.03 0.15 -11.19
N GLN A 38 3.87 0.07 -10.52
CA GLN A 38 2.54 0.17 -11.13
C GLN A 38 2.09 1.63 -11.34
N LYS A 39 2.76 2.58 -10.68
CA LYS A 39 2.40 4.00 -10.73
C LYS A 39 2.85 4.67 -12.04
N SER A 40 2.32 5.87 -12.26
CA SER A 40 2.73 6.74 -13.37
C SER A 40 4.16 7.27 -13.16
N GLN A 41 4.86 7.56 -14.26
CA GLN A 41 6.19 8.17 -14.26
C GLN A 41 6.25 9.55 -13.59
N PHE A 42 5.12 10.22 -13.39
CA PHE A 42 5.07 11.50 -12.67
C PHE A 42 5.23 11.33 -11.14
N GLU A 43 5.04 10.11 -10.62
CA GLU A 43 5.18 9.78 -9.19
C GLU A 43 6.65 9.59 -8.76
N LEU A 44 7.62 9.76 -9.66
CA LEU A 44 9.05 9.62 -9.36
C LEU A 44 9.52 10.61 -8.28
N ASN A 45 8.87 11.77 -8.17
CA ASN A 45 9.19 12.74 -7.11
C ASN A 45 8.75 12.21 -5.73
N GLY A 46 7.61 11.53 -5.67
CA GLY A 46 7.17 10.79 -4.48
C GLY A 46 8.15 9.68 -4.12
N PHE A 47 8.55 8.88 -5.11
CA PHE A 47 9.55 7.83 -4.92
C PHE A 47 10.85 8.35 -4.29
N LEU A 48 11.45 9.39 -4.86
CA LEU A 48 12.69 9.96 -4.32
C LEU A 48 12.49 10.65 -2.96
N SER A 49 11.27 11.12 -2.66
CA SER A 49 10.93 11.64 -1.32
C SER A 49 10.91 10.53 -0.28
N ASP A 50 10.36 9.38 -0.64
CA ASP A 50 10.28 8.22 0.23
C ASP A 50 11.68 7.62 0.48
N CYS A 51 12.65 7.89 -0.39
CA CYS A 51 14.07 7.51 -0.26
C CYS A 51 14.96 8.51 0.53
N LYS A 52 14.38 9.43 1.30
CA LYS A 52 15.13 10.44 2.07
C LYS A 52 16.07 9.86 3.15
N ASP A 53 15.80 8.65 3.60
CA ASP A 53 16.61 7.85 4.53
C ASP A 53 17.92 7.34 3.91
N ILE A 54 18.01 7.36 2.57
CA ILE A 54 19.23 7.00 1.82
C ILE A 54 20.01 8.29 1.55
N PRO A 55 21.15 8.54 2.23
CA PRO A 55 21.86 9.82 2.17
C PRO A 55 22.22 10.25 0.74
N GLU A 56 22.63 9.28 -0.09
CA GLU A 56 23.00 9.50 -1.49
C GLU A 56 21.82 10.00 -2.32
N VAL A 57 20.60 9.51 -2.04
CA VAL A 57 19.38 9.96 -2.70
C VAL A 57 18.99 11.35 -2.20
N ALA A 58 19.05 11.57 -0.89
CA ALA A 58 18.70 12.86 -0.28
C ALA A 58 19.58 14.00 -0.83
N GLN A 59 20.87 13.74 -1.03
CA GLN A 59 21.83 14.72 -1.55
C GLN A 59 21.66 14.98 -3.07
N ASN A 60 21.24 13.97 -3.84
CA ASN A 60 21.20 14.04 -5.31
C ASN A 60 19.78 14.06 -5.90
N ARG A 61 18.75 14.24 -5.08
CA ARG A 61 17.32 14.10 -5.46
C ARG A 61 16.95 14.82 -6.76
N SER A 62 17.29 16.10 -6.89
CA SER A 62 16.95 16.91 -8.08
C SER A 62 17.69 16.47 -9.35
N HIS A 63 18.87 15.86 -9.20
CA HIS A 63 19.64 15.30 -10.30
C HIS A 63 19.04 13.95 -10.73
N LEU A 64 18.83 13.04 -9.78
CA LEU A 64 18.21 11.73 -9.99
C LEU A 64 16.82 11.85 -10.64
N TYR A 65 16.00 12.80 -10.19
CA TYR A 65 14.68 13.03 -10.79
C TYR A 65 14.77 13.38 -12.28
N ARG A 66 15.71 14.27 -12.64
CA ARG A 66 15.90 14.69 -14.04
C ARG A 66 16.43 13.55 -14.91
N GLN A 67 17.38 12.77 -14.39
CA GLN A 67 17.89 11.59 -15.11
C GLN A 67 16.81 10.53 -15.30
N LEU A 68 16.01 10.23 -14.26
CA LEU A 68 14.92 9.26 -14.33
C LEU A 68 13.84 9.67 -15.34
N ILE A 69 13.44 10.94 -15.36
CA ILE A 69 12.49 11.44 -16.37
C ILE A 69 13.11 11.36 -17.76
N GLY A 70 14.38 11.77 -17.91
CA GLY A 70 15.09 11.74 -19.20
C GLY A 70 15.13 10.32 -19.79
N ILE A 71 15.56 9.34 -19.00
CA ILE A 71 15.71 7.96 -19.46
C ILE A 71 14.37 7.27 -19.73
N LEU A 72 13.30 7.61 -18.97
CA LEU A 72 11.97 7.04 -19.19
C LEU A 72 11.27 7.63 -20.42
N MET A 73 11.61 8.86 -20.79
CA MET A 73 11.07 9.52 -21.99
C MET A 73 11.87 9.20 -23.25
N ASP A 74 13.12 8.76 -23.12
CA ASP A 74 13.97 8.37 -24.25
C ASP A 74 13.81 6.88 -24.61
N SER A 75 13.05 6.62 -25.68
CA SER A 75 12.81 5.27 -26.20
C SER A 75 14.05 4.62 -26.82
N SER A 76 15.14 5.37 -27.03
CA SER A 76 16.41 4.89 -27.58
C SER A 76 17.49 4.64 -26.53
N ALA A 77 17.17 4.88 -25.25
CA ALA A 77 18.13 4.74 -24.17
C ALA A 77 18.68 3.30 -24.06
N GLN A 78 20.00 3.17 -23.94
CA GLN A 78 20.65 1.89 -23.64
C GLN A 78 20.46 1.57 -22.16
N LEU A 79 19.39 0.82 -21.88
CA LEU A 79 19.08 0.36 -20.53
C LEU A 79 19.95 -0.83 -20.14
N GLN A 80 20.40 -0.83 -18.89
CA GLN A 80 21.05 -1.99 -18.28
C GLN A 80 20.17 -3.25 -18.32
N PRO A 81 20.77 -4.45 -18.12
CA PRO A 81 20.01 -5.67 -17.89
C PRO A 81 19.00 -5.54 -16.75
N ASP A 82 17.97 -6.38 -16.76
CA ASP A 82 16.98 -6.40 -15.70
C ASP A 82 17.58 -6.90 -14.37
N PRO A 83 17.60 -6.08 -13.30
CA PRO A 83 18.19 -6.45 -12.01
C PRO A 83 17.30 -7.38 -11.17
N MET A 84 16.15 -7.86 -11.66
CA MET A 84 15.22 -8.66 -10.86
C MET A 84 15.89 -9.85 -10.15
N ASN A 85 16.77 -10.58 -10.83
CA ASN A 85 17.48 -11.70 -10.22
C ASN A 85 18.43 -11.26 -9.09
N ASP A 86 19.08 -10.11 -9.24
CA ASP A 86 19.99 -9.58 -8.22
C ASP A 86 19.22 -9.02 -7.02
N MET A 87 18.06 -8.40 -7.26
CA MET A 87 17.13 -7.98 -6.21
C MET A 87 16.64 -9.16 -5.36
N LEU A 88 16.30 -10.28 -6.00
CA LEU A 88 15.87 -11.51 -5.30
C LEU A 88 17.00 -12.15 -4.50
N ARG A 89 18.23 -12.17 -5.05
CA ARG A 89 19.43 -12.64 -4.32
C ARG A 89 19.70 -11.78 -3.09
N TYR A 90 19.60 -10.47 -3.23
CA TYR A 90 19.72 -9.54 -2.11
C TYR A 90 18.70 -9.84 -1.00
N GLN A 91 17.42 -9.99 -1.37
CA GLN A 91 16.36 -10.33 -0.42
C GLN A 91 16.62 -11.65 0.31
N SER A 92 17.09 -12.66 -0.42
CA SER A 92 17.41 -13.98 0.15
C SER A 92 18.57 -13.90 1.14
N ALA A 93 19.63 -13.16 0.79
CA ALA A 93 20.81 -12.96 1.64
C ALA A 93 20.49 -12.18 2.92
N GLN A 94 19.59 -11.18 2.85
CA GLN A 94 19.14 -10.44 4.04
C GLN A 94 18.27 -11.30 4.97
N ALA A 95 17.41 -12.15 4.40
CA ALA A 95 16.60 -13.09 5.20
C ALA A 95 17.46 -14.08 5.99
N GLU A 96 18.58 -14.53 5.41
CA GLU A 96 19.54 -15.43 6.08
C GLU A 96 20.41 -14.72 7.12
N SER A 97 20.69 -13.42 6.94
CA SER A 97 21.59 -12.66 7.82
C SER A 97 20.95 -12.20 9.13
N GLY A 98 19.63 -12.31 9.28
CA GLY A 98 18.93 -12.09 10.55
C GLY A 98 19.15 -10.70 11.19
N SER A 99 19.44 -9.66 10.40
CA SER A 99 19.54 -8.29 10.90
C SER A 99 18.15 -7.81 11.34
N LEU A 100 17.91 -7.91 12.65
CA LEU A 100 16.65 -7.56 13.32
C LEU A 100 16.19 -6.11 13.09
N ASP A 101 17.05 -5.22 12.58
CA ASP A 101 16.74 -3.79 12.33
C ASP A 101 16.19 -3.48 10.92
N GLU A 102 16.13 -4.44 10.00
CA GLU A 102 15.68 -4.17 8.61
C GLU A 102 14.29 -4.71 8.27
N MET A 103 13.55 -5.22 9.27
CA MET A 103 12.13 -5.58 9.13
C MET A 103 11.25 -4.41 8.65
N GLU A 104 11.69 -3.16 8.79
CA GLU A 104 10.98 -1.96 8.32
C GLU A 104 11.05 -1.71 6.80
N LEU A 105 11.97 -2.35 6.06
CA LEU A 105 12.16 -2.06 4.64
C LEU A 105 11.24 -2.84 3.69
N PHE A 106 10.59 -3.90 4.20
CA PHE A 106 9.85 -4.87 3.38
C PHE A 106 8.46 -5.20 3.89
N GLN A 107 8.07 -4.76 5.08
CA GLN A 107 6.71 -4.96 5.56
C GLN A 107 5.88 -3.71 5.26
N GLN A 108 4.88 -3.84 4.39
CA GLN A 108 3.73 -2.96 4.55
C GLN A 108 3.26 -3.12 6.00
N PRO A 109 2.93 -2.03 6.71
CA PRO A 109 2.39 -2.13 8.04
C PRO A 109 1.22 -3.11 8.00
N ASP A 110 1.25 -4.17 8.81
CA ASP A 110 0.15 -5.12 8.82
C ASP A 110 -1.07 -4.44 9.43
N TRP A 111 -2.00 -4.04 8.58
CA TRP A 111 -3.24 -3.41 8.99
C TRP A 111 -4.28 -4.43 9.48
N SER A 112 -3.99 -5.74 9.46
CA SER A 112 -4.98 -6.79 9.76
C SER A 112 -5.67 -6.58 11.11
N ASP A 113 -4.91 -6.38 12.18
CA ASP A 113 -5.48 -6.20 13.52
C ASP A 113 -6.30 -4.92 13.64
N VAL A 114 -5.74 -3.79 13.18
CA VAL A 114 -6.39 -2.49 13.24
C VAL A 114 -7.66 -2.46 12.37
N TYR A 115 -7.56 -2.93 11.14
CA TYR A 115 -8.64 -2.92 10.17
C TYR A 115 -9.76 -3.90 10.56
N SER A 116 -9.39 -5.09 11.06
CA SER A 116 -10.35 -6.06 11.61
C SER A 116 -11.08 -5.49 12.83
N SER A 117 -10.37 -4.78 13.72
CA SER A 117 -10.98 -4.09 14.87
C SER A 117 -12.00 -3.04 14.42
N VAL A 118 -11.62 -2.16 13.47
CA VAL A 118 -12.52 -1.14 12.90
C VAL A 118 -13.78 -1.80 12.32
N LEU A 119 -13.65 -2.81 11.46
CA LEU A 119 -14.80 -3.44 10.83
C LEU A 119 -15.67 -4.20 11.83
N THR A 120 -15.07 -4.88 12.80
CA THR A 120 -15.81 -5.61 13.83
C THR A 120 -16.63 -4.66 14.70
N THR A 121 -16.04 -3.54 15.14
CA THR A 121 -16.77 -2.51 15.89
C THR A 121 -17.87 -1.87 15.03
N LEU A 122 -17.57 -1.49 13.79
CA LEU A 122 -18.51 -0.84 12.88
C LEU A 122 -19.72 -1.74 12.61
N PHE A 123 -19.50 -2.96 12.14
CA PHE A 123 -20.59 -3.89 11.83
C PHE A 123 -21.30 -4.41 13.09
N GLY A 124 -20.63 -4.42 14.25
CA GLY A 124 -21.24 -4.73 15.55
C GLY A 124 -22.28 -3.70 16.00
N GLN A 125 -22.24 -2.47 15.48
CA GLN A 125 -23.28 -1.45 15.74
C GLN A 125 -24.49 -1.57 14.82
N LEU A 126 -24.42 -2.40 13.77
CA LEU A 126 -25.45 -2.49 12.74
C LEU A 126 -26.43 -3.65 13.00
N ARG A 127 -27.69 -3.47 12.60
CA ARG A 127 -28.68 -4.55 12.58
C ARG A 127 -28.38 -5.53 11.44
N SER A 128 -28.81 -6.79 11.59
CA SER A 128 -28.47 -7.88 10.66
C SER A 128 -28.95 -7.66 9.22
N ASP A 129 -30.07 -6.97 9.03
CA ASP A 129 -30.58 -6.52 7.73
C ASP A 129 -29.70 -5.42 7.13
N THR A 130 -29.33 -4.41 7.91
CA THR A 130 -28.40 -3.35 7.50
C THR A 130 -27.03 -3.92 7.13
N VAL A 131 -26.48 -4.84 7.93
CA VAL A 131 -25.20 -5.52 7.66
C VAL A 131 -25.21 -6.16 6.26
N ARG A 132 -26.28 -6.86 5.89
CA ARG A 132 -26.39 -7.51 4.58
C ARG A 132 -26.41 -6.50 3.43
N VAL A 133 -27.16 -5.41 3.59
CA VAL A 133 -27.25 -4.34 2.58
C VAL A 133 -25.90 -3.66 2.38
N VAL A 134 -25.24 -3.26 3.47
CA VAL A 134 -23.93 -2.59 3.45
C VAL A 134 -22.85 -3.50 2.86
N LYS A 135 -22.78 -4.78 3.25
CA LYS A 135 -21.82 -5.74 2.69
C LYS A 135 -21.99 -5.92 1.18
N ARG A 136 -23.23 -6.09 0.72
CA ARG A 136 -23.54 -6.23 -0.71
C ARG A 136 -23.10 -4.99 -1.48
N TYR A 137 -23.45 -3.80 -0.98
CA TYR A 137 -23.06 -2.54 -1.59
C TYR A 137 -21.53 -2.41 -1.68
N ALA A 138 -20.81 -2.64 -0.57
CA ALA A 138 -19.36 -2.57 -0.54
C ALA A 138 -18.70 -3.56 -1.52
N MET A 139 -19.22 -4.78 -1.66
CA MET A 139 -18.72 -5.75 -2.64
C MET A 139 -18.97 -5.32 -4.08
N GLU A 140 -20.17 -4.81 -4.39
CA GLU A 140 -20.49 -4.30 -5.73
C GLU A 140 -19.58 -3.13 -6.12
N GLN A 141 -19.32 -2.19 -5.20
CA GLN A 141 -18.40 -1.09 -5.45
C GLN A 141 -16.94 -1.54 -5.56
N SER A 142 -16.52 -2.52 -4.76
CA SER A 142 -15.15 -3.07 -4.83
C SER A 142 -14.84 -3.64 -6.22
N LEU A 143 -15.81 -4.36 -6.82
CA LEU A 143 -15.70 -4.90 -8.17
C LEU A 143 -15.70 -3.79 -9.24
N ARG A 144 -16.52 -2.75 -9.09
CA ARG A 144 -16.61 -1.64 -10.05
C ARG A 144 -15.38 -0.74 -10.05
N HIS A 145 -14.72 -0.59 -8.90
CA HIS A 145 -13.61 0.34 -8.71
C HIS A 145 -12.24 -0.32 -8.64
N ASN A 146 -12.12 -1.58 -9.10
CA ASN A 146 -10.87 -2.34 -9.17
C ASN A 146 -10.09 -2.39 -7.85
N ILE A 147 -10.77 -2.61 -6.73
CA ILE A 147 -10.09 -3.00 -5.49
C ILE A 147 -9.41 -4.36 -5.72
N SER A 148 -8.23 -4.59 -5.12
CA SER A 148 -7.54 -5.88 -5.15
C SER A 148 -8.50 -7.05 -4.88
N GLN A 149 -8.42 -8.06 -5.75
CA GLN A 149 -9.28 -9.25 -5.68
C GLN A 149 -9.05 -10.02 -4.38
N GLU A 150 -7.83 -10.02 -3.86
CA GLU A 150 -7.44 -10.62 -2.60
C GLU A 150 -8.17 -9.95 -1.42
N LEU A 151 -8.20 -8.61 -1.39
CA LEU A 151 -8.91 -7.85 -0.34
C LEU A 151 -10.43 -8.08 -0.40
N ALA A 152 -11.00 -8.04 -1.61
CA ALA A 152 -12.43 -8.30 -1.79
C ALA A 152 -12.83 -9.72 -1.33
N TYR A 153 -11.98 -10.71 -1.64
CA TYR A 153 -12.18 -12.09 -1.19
C TYR A 153 -12.06 -12.23 0.33
N ALA A 154 -11.04 -11.62 0.95
CA ALA A 154 -10.85 -11.62 2.40
C ALA A 154 -12.04 -10.99 3.13
N PHE A 155 -12.55 -9.85 2.63
CA PHE A 155 -13.73 -9.19 3.20
C PHE A 155 -15.00 -10.05 3.07
N ASN A 156 -15.20 -10.74 1.96
CA ASN A 156 -16.33 -11.66 1.79
C ASN A 156 -16.28 -12.83 2.79
N LEU A 157 -15.10 -13.43 2.93
CA LEU A 157 -14.87 -14.57 3.82
C LEU A 157 -15.03 -14.20 5.30
N TRP A 158 -14.53 -13.03 5.70
CA TRP A 158 -14.79 -12.45 7.01
C TRP A 158 -16.29 -12.16 7.21
N GLY A 159 -16.95 -11.67 6.16
CA GLY A 159 -18.36 -11.34 6.17
C GLY A 159 -19.28 -12.53 6.49
N ASP A 160 -18.86 -13.75 6.11
CA ASP A 160 -19.54 -15.01 6.41
C ASP A 160 -19.25 -15.54 7.82
N GLY A 161 -18.40 -14.87 8.61
CA GLY A 161 -18.00 -15.28 9.96
C GLY A 161 -17.07 -16.51 9.99
N LYS A 162 -16.49 -16.88 8.84
CA LYS A 162 -15.71 -18.11 8.70
C LYS A 162 -14.24 -17.93 9.10
N HIS A 163 -13.68 -16.73 8.93
CA HIS A 163 -12.25 -16.46 9.14
C HIS A 163 -12.01 -15.05 9.69
N ALA A 164 -10.87 -14.87 10.35
CA ALA A 164 -10.35 -13.54 10.68
C ALA A 164 -10.00 -12.77 9.41
N LEU A 165 -10.21 -11.46 9.42
CA LEU A 165 -9.88 -10.60 8.29
C LEU A 165 -8.36 -10.42 8.23
N VAL A 166 -7.73 -11.02 7.23
CA VAL A 166 -6.29 -10.87 6.99
C VAL A 166 -6.09 -9.96 5.79
N VAL A 167 -5.45 -8.81 6.01
CA VAL A 167 -5.18 -7.79 4.97
C VAL A 167 -3.69 -7.40 4.90
N ALA A 168 -2.80 -8.25 5.42
CA ALA A 168 -1.36 -7.99 5.55
C ALA A 168 -0.65 -7.56 4.24
N SER A 169 -1.18 -7.92 3.07
CA SER A 169 -0.64 -7.55 1.76
C SER A 169 -1.45 -6.47 1.02
N ALA A 170 -2.54 -5.97 1.61
CA ALA A 170 -3.41 -5.01 0.96
C ALA A 170 -2.84 -3.58 1.07
N PRO A 171 -2.70 -2.85 -0.05
CA PRO A 171 -2.23 -1.48 0.00
C PRO A 171 -3.21 -0.60 0.77
N LEU A 172 -2.69 0.32 1.58
CA LEU A 172 -3.50 1.23 2.39
C LEU A 172 -4.57 1.99 1.58
N SER A 173 -4.31 2.29 0.31
CA SER A 173 -5.29 2.90 -0.60
C SER A 173 -6.54 2.04 -0.81
N ASP A 174 -6.37 0.73 -0.91
CA ASP A 174 -7.48 -0.20 -1.12
C ASP A 174 -8.28 -0.40 0.16
N LEU A 175 -7.59 -0.41 1.32
CA LEU A 175 -8.23 -0.41 2.64
C LEU A 175 -9.08 0.84 2.86
N LYS A 176 -8.55 2.03 2.56
CA LYS A 176 -9.30 3.30 2.61
C LYS A 176 -10.55 3.26 1.73
N ARG A 177 -10.41 2.81 0.48
CA ARG A 177 -11.52 2.73 -0.48
C ARG A 177 -12.60 1.78 -0.02
N LEU A 178 -12.23 0.58 0.44
CA LEU A 178 -13.19 -0.39 0.95
C LEU A 178 -13.94 0.16 2.17
N LEU A 179 -13.22 0.78 3.12
CA LEU A 179 -13.83 1.43 4.26
C LEU A 179 -14.78 2.57 3.84
N ASN A 180 -14.41 3.36 2.83
CA ASN A 180 -15.27 4.42 2.31
C ASN A 180 -16.55 3.85 1.68
N PHE A 181 -16.47 2.77 0.91
CA PHE A 181 -17.67 2.12 0.36
C PHE A 181 -18.59 1.58 1.47
N ILE A 182 -18.01 1.04 2.54
CA ILE A 182 -18.76 0.63 3.73
C ILE A 182 -19.43 1.84 4.37
N TYR A 183 -18.69 2.93 4.58
CA TYR A 183 -19.21 4.17 5.14
C TYR A 183 -20.39 4.72 4.33
N ILE A 184 -20.26 4.82 3.00
CA ILE A 184 -21.35 5.26 2.11
C ILE A 184 -22.56 4.33 2.27
N GLY A 185 -22.36 3.01 2.28
CA GLY A 185 -23.45 2.06 2.50
C GLY A 185 -24.18 2.27 3.84
N VAL A 186 -23.44 2.61 4.90
CA VAL A 186 -24.02 2.93 6.22
C VAL A 186 -24.77 4.26 6.17
N CYS A 187 -24.23 5.29 5.51
CA CYS A 187 -24.90 6.58 5.30
C CYS A 187 -26.24 6.42 4.57
N GLU A 188 -26.30 5.58 3.54
CA GLU A 188 -27.54 5.30 2.80
C GLU A 188 -28.61 4.63 3.68
N CYS A 189 -28.21 3.85 4.68
CA CYS A 189 -29.14 3.12 5.55
C CYS A 189 -29.57 3.91 6.79
N LEU A 190 -28.64 4.64 7.43
CA LEU A 190 -28.84 5.28 8.74
C LEU A 190 -28.75 6.81 8.69
N GLY A 191 -28.30 7.38 7.57
CA GLY A 191 -27.98 8.79 7.46
C GLY A 191 -26.55 9.13 7.91
N PRO A 192 -26.03 10.29 7.51
CA PRO A 192 -24.62 10.65 7.71
C PRO A 192 -24.23 10.88 9.17
N VAL A 193 -25.15 11.37 10.01
CA VAL A 193 -24.88 11.67 11.43
C VAL A 193 -24.61 10.39 12.21
N ASP A 194 -25.46 9.37 12.04
CA ASP A 194 -25.27 8.08 12.72
C ASP A 194 -24.09 7.29 12.14
N ALA A 195 -23.89 7.35 10.82
CA ALA A 195 -22.74 6.74 10.17
C ALA A 195 -21.41 7.32 10.71
N ASP A 196 -21.32 8.65 10.83
CA ASP A 196 -20.14 9.33 11.37
C ASP A 196 -19.89 8.96 12.85
N ARG A 197 -20.96 8.89 13.66
CA ARG A 197 -20.87 8.45 15.05
C ARG A 197 -20.31 7.04 15.17
N ILE A 198 -20.79 6.10 14.36
CA ILE A 198 -20.33 4.70 14.34
C ILE A 198 -18.89 4.60 13.85
N LEU A 199 -18.53 5.31 12.77
CA LEU A 199 -17.17 5.33 12.25
C LEU A 199 -16.19 5.92 13.28
N SER A 200 -16.53 7.07 13.86
CA SER A 200 -15.74 7.72 14.91
C SER A 200 -15.53 6.82 16.13
N LEU A 201 -16.56 6.08 16.55
CA LEU A 201 -16.43 5.08 17.61
C LEU A 201 -15.44 3.98 17.19
N SER A 202 -15.60 3.42 16.00
CA SER A 202 -14.77 2.32 15.49
C SER A 202 -13.28 2.70 15.39
N ILE A 203 -12.98 3.92 14.92
CA ILE A 203 -11.61 4.45 14.85
C ILE A 203 -11.02 4.65 16.25
N ARG A 204 -11.81 5.18 17.21
CA ARG A 204 -11.35 5.34 18.60
C ARG A 204 -11.05 4.00 19.26
N THR A 205 -11.94 3.03 19.14
CA THR A 205 -11.74 1.68 19.69
C THR A 205 -10.51 1.00 19.08
N ALA A 206 -10.33 1.10 17.76
CA ALA A 206 -9.12 0.58 17.13
C ALA A 206 -7.84 1.29 17.62
N ASN A 207 -7.91 2.58 17.91
CA ASN A 207 -6.77 3.35 18.39
C ASN A 207 -6.38 3.00 19.85
N GLU A 208 -7.35 2.62 20.68
CA GLU A 208 -7.11 2.16 22.06
C GLU A 208 -6.43 0.79 22.10
N ILE A 209 -6.74 -0.07 21.12
CA ILE A 209 -6.18 -1.43 21.02
C ILE A 209 -4.84 -1.44 20.27
N ASN A 210 -4.61 -0.46 19.39
CA ASN A 210 -3.42 -0.39 18.58
C ASN A 210 -2.17 -0.09 19.42
N GLN A 211 -1.23 -1.03 19.43
CA GLN A 211 0.06 -0.89 20.11
C GLN A 211 1.17 -0.38 19.16
N ASN A 212 0.91 -0.33 17.85
CA ASN A 212 1.89 0.04 16.84
C ASN A 212 1.63 1.46 16.28
N PRO A 213 2.53 2.44 16.49
CA PRO A 213 2.35 3.79 15.98
C PRO A 213 2.37 3.88 14.44
N ALA A 214 2.92 2.88 13.74
CA ALA A 214 2.96 2.85 12.27
C ALA A 214 1.56 2.62 11.63
N THR A 215 0.61 2.07 12.38
CA THR A 215 -0.75 1.72 11.92
C THR A 215 -1.81 2.60 12.59
N ASP A 216 -1.59 3.92 12.69
CA ASP A 216 -2.59 4.85 13.24
C ASP A 216 -3.93 4.70 12.48
N PRO A 217 -5.02 4.25 13.14
CA PRO A 217 -6.31 4.01 12.48
C PRO A 217 -6.88 5.26 11.80
N ARG A 218 -6.50 6.47 12.24
CA ARG A 218 -6.92 7.72 11.60
C ARG A 218 -6.41 7.84 10.16
N GLN A 219 -5.34 7.13 9.81
CA GLN A 219 -4.86 7.06 8.45
C GLN A 219 -5.83 6.32 7.52
N LEU A 220 -6.77 5.52 8.03
CA LEU A 220 -7.79 4.85 7.22
C LEU A 220 -8.88 5.81 6.71
N LEU A 221 -8.97 7.01 7.27
CA LEU A 221 -9.90 8.03 6.79
C LEU A 221 -9.32 8.65 5.50
N GLU A 222 -10.17 8.80 4.48
CA GLU A 222 -9.83 9.61 3.30
C GLU A 222 -9.79 11.10 3.72
N LYS A 223 -8.80 11.83 3.19
CA LYS A 223 -8.76 13.30 3.27
C LYS A 223 -9.26 13.86 1.95
#